data_AF-A0AAJ5YVN3-F1
#
_entry.id   AF-A0AAJ5YVN3-F1
#
_cell.length_a   1.000
_cell.length_b   1.000
_cell.length_c   1.000
_cell.angle_alpha   90.00
_cell.angle_beta   90.00
_cell.angle_gamma   90.00
#
_symmetry.space_group_name_H-M   'P 1'
#
loop_
_entity.id
_entity.type
_entity.pdbx_description
1 polymer ?
#
loop_
_entity_poly.entity_id
_entity_poly.type
_entity_poly.pdbx_seq_one_letter_code
_entity_poly.pdbx_strand_id
1 'polypeptide(L)'
;MSMFRATRTLLNKVPESPDKYHIPNGVTPFWHKVHQLMSTNPDVSTGLPRNLQFRYPPPASRPEKPATVPSRASDIAENMYYHRDFRRKYPKLDVVTQQYLTELLLASPNEDGTKSLPLPESGASTDVTRPDDLASPTAFTQVLAQVHNSSEHKYSPKNMPPKFPSTSPQHILKLQKDALPRDKFDYFPVENYA
;
A
#
# COMPACT_ATOMS: atom_id res chain seq x y z
N MET A 1 -36.54 -36.71 -28.24
CA MET A 1 -37.08 -36.26 -26.94
C MET A 1 -36.13 -35.23 -26.38
N SER A 2 -36.54 -33.97 -26.46
CA SER A 2 -35.74 -32.78 -26.14
C SER A 2 -36.09 -32.26 -24.75
N MET A 3 -35.17 -31.43 -24.23
CA MET A 3 -35.31 -30.48 -23.11
C MET A 3 -35.24 -31.07 -21.71
N PHE A 4 -34.10 -30.89 -21.03
CA PHE A 4 -33.97 -30.34 -19.67
C PHE A 4 -32.48 -30.15 -19.36
N ARG A 5 -31.86 -29.11 -19.91
CA ARG A 5 -30.54 -28.66 -19.47
C ARG A 5 -30.49 -27.14 -19.40
N ALA A 6 -31.26 -26.59 -18.47
CA ALA A 6 -31.11 -25.22 -17.99
C ALA A 6 -31.12 -25.27 -16.46
N THR A 7 -30.52 -24.26 -15.81
CA THR A 7 -30.49 -24.00 -14.36
C THR A 7 -29.26 -24.45 -13.54
N ARG A 8 -28.05 -24.47 -14.11
CA ARG A 8 -26.82 -24.48 -13.28
C ARG A 8 -26.27 -23.08 -12.97
N THR A 9 -26.86 -22.02 -13.54
CA THR A 9 -26.45 -20.62 -13.36
C THR A 9 -27.20 -19.88 -12.24
N LEU A 10 -28.21 -20.49 -11.62
CA LEU A 10 -28.99 -19.88 -10.52
C LEU A 10 -28.34 -20.02 -9.12
N LEU A 11 -27.11 -20.56 -9.04
CA LEU A 11 -26.44 -20.90 -7.78
C LEU A 11 -25.36 -19.92 -7.33
N ASN A 12 -25.19 -18.80 -8.04
CA ASN A 12 -24.58 -17.60 -7.44
C ASN A 12 -25.68 -16.73 -6.81
N LYS A 13 -26.62 -17.36 -6.11
CA LYS A 13 -27.57 -16.62 -5.28
C LYS A 13 -26.74 -15.94 -4.19
N VAL A 14 -26.86 -14.62 -4.06
CA VAL A 14 -26.37 -13.92 -2.88
C VAL A 14 -26.91 -14.71 -1.68
N PRO A 15 -26.05 -15.16 -0.74
CA PRO A 15 -26.46 -16.12 0.29
C PRO A 15 -27.56 -15.57 1.22
N GLU A 16 -27.87 -14.28 1.12
CA GLU A 16 -28.89 -13.61 1.90
C GLU A 16 -30.04 -13.13 1.01
N SER A 17 -31.27 -13.32 1.48
CA SER A 17 -32.46 -12.78 0.82
C SER A 17 -32.36 -11.26 0.72
N PRO A 18 -32.74 -10.64 -0.42
CA PRO A 18 -32.68 -9.18 -0.60
C PRO A 18 -33.46 -8.38 0.47
N ASP A 19 -34.48 -9.01 1.05
CA ASP A 19 -35.39 -8.40 2.02
C ASP A 19 -34.94 -8.53 3.49
N LYS A 20 -33.73 -9.04 3.76
CA LYS A 20 -33.29 -9.33 5.14
C LYS A 20 -33.30 -8.09 6.05
N TYR A 21 -32.82 -6.96 5.53
CA TYR A 21 -32.76 -5.67 6.25
C TYR A 21 -33.66 -4.59 5.66
N HIS A 22 -34.35 -4.91 4.56
CA HIS A 22 -35.26 -4.02 3.88
C HIS A 22 -36.71 -4.37 4.19
N ILE A 23 -37.61 -3.43 3.91
CA ILE A 23 -39.04 -3.72 3.87
C ILE A 23 -39.28 -4.65 2.68
N PRO A 24 -39.93 -5.81 2.88
CA PRO A 24 -40.14 -6.77 1.80
C PRO A 24 -40.93 -6.14 0.66
N ASN A 25 -40.59 -6.55 -0.56
CA ASN A 25 -41.26 -6.12 -1.78
C ASN A 25 -42.76 -6.50 -1.72
N GLY A 26 -43.64 -5.57 -1.37
CA GLY A 26 -45.08 -5.79 -1.23
C GLY A 26 -45.52 -6.11 0.20
N VAL A 27 -46.40 -5.26 0.75
CA VAL A 27 -46.95 -5.40 2.12
C VAL A 27 -47.77 -6.68 2.30
N THR A 28 -48.23 -7.28 1.20
CA THR A 28 -49.01 -8.52 1.20
C THR A 28 -48.38 -9.59 0.30
N PRO A 29 -48.61 -10.89 0.58
CA PRO A 29 -48.09 -11.98 -0.25
C PRO A 29 -48.51 -11.92 -1.72
N PHE A 30 -49.66 -11.29 -2.01
CA PHE A 30 -50.12 -11.06 -3.37
C PHE A 30 -49.20 -10.07 -4.11
N TRP A 31 -48.98 -8.88 -3.55
CA TRP A 31 -48.12 -7.86 -4.15
C TRP A 31 -46.67 -8.31 -4.28
N HIS A 32 -46.20 -9.17 -3.37
CA HIS A 32 -44.88 -9.80 -3.47
C HIS A 32 -44.76 -10.71 -4.70
N LYS A 33 -45.76 -11.55 -4.98
CA LYS A 33 -45.76 -12.40 -6.19
C LYS A 33 -45.86 -11.59 -7.47
N VAL A 34 -46.64 -10.50 -7.47
CA VAL A 34 -46.74 -9.58 -8.62
C VAL A 34 -45.37 -8.93 -8.89
N HIS A 35 -44.69 -8.44 -7.85
CA HIS A 35 -43.35 -7.88 -7.98
C HIS A 35 -42.33 -8.89 -8.50
N GLN A 36 -42.36 -10.13 -7.99
CA GLN A 36 -41.46 -11.19 -8.46
C GLN A 36 -41.67 -11.55 -9.93
N LEU A 37 -42.91 -11.46 -10.43
CA LEU A 37 -43.23 -11.75 -11.83
C LEU A 37 -42.91 -10.58 -12.76
N MET A 38 -43.07 -9.34 -12.29
CA MET A 38 -42.97 -8.13 -13.11
C MET A 38 -41.60 -7.45 -13.06
N SER A 39 -40.78 -7.71 -12.03
CA SER A 39 -39.45 -7.14 -11.89
C SER A 39 -38.46 -7.79 -12.85
N THR A 40 -37.61 -6.98 -13.48
CA THR A 40 -36.48 -7.45 -14.32
C THR A 40 -35.48 -8.27 -13.51
N ASN A 41 -35.31 -7.96 -12.22
CA ASN A 41 -34.49 -8.73 -11.31
C ASN A 41 -35.23 -8.89 -9.96
N PRO A 42 -35.79 -10.07 -9.67
CA PRO A 42 -36.52 -10.32 -8.44
C PRO A 42 -35.61 -10.39 -7.20
N ASP A 43 -34.29 -10.50 -7.38
CA ASP A 43 -33.30 -10.52 -6.30
C ASP A 43 -32.90 -9.11 -5.83
N VAL A 44 -33.53 -8.03 -6.34
CA VAL A 44 -33.27 -6.65 -5.92
C VAL A 44 -34.23 -6.23 -4.80
N SER A 45 -33.68 -5.59 -3.76
CA SER A 45 -34.43 -5.06 -2.63
C SER A 45 -35.05 -3.68 -2.92
N THR A 46 -36.10 -3.30 -2.19
CA THR A 46 -36.68 -1.93 -2.21
C THR A 46 -35.72 -0.82 -1.81
N GLY A 47 -34.64 -1.13 -1.08
CA GLY A 47 -33.72 -0.14 -0.50
C GLY A 47 -34.27 0.63 0.69
N LEU A 48 -35.50 0.32 1.15
CA LEU A 48 -36.10 0.94 2.34
C LEU A 48 -35.72 0.14 3.59
N PRO A 49 -34.99 0.71 4.56
CA PRO A 49 -34.58 0.00 5.76
C PRO A 49 -35.77 -0.32 6.68
N ARG A 50 -35.71 -1.44 7.40
CA ARG A 50 -36.73 -1.81 8.37
C ARG A 50 -36.59 -1.00 9.67
N ASN A 51 -37.60 -0.19 10.02
CA ASN A 51 -37.58 0.73 11.18
C ASN A 51 -37.22 0.08 12.53
N LEU A 52 -37.62 -1.18 12.77
CA LEU A 52 -37.36 -1.88 14.03
C LEU A 52 -35.95 -2.49 14.12
N GLN A 53 -35.21 -2.53 13.02
CA GLN A 53 -33.85 -3.07 12.96
C GLN A 53 -32.83 -1.96 12.72
N PHE A 54 -33.17 -1.00 11.88
CA PHE A 54 -32.31 0.12 11.56
C PHE A 54 -32.40 1.18 12.67
N ARG A 55 -31.26 1.46 13.32
CA ARG A 55 -31.13 2.49 14.37
C ARG A 55 -32.10 2.29 15.55
N TYR A 56 -32.40 1.03 15.88
CA TYR A 56 -33.21 0.67 17.03
C TYR A 56 -32.44 -0.30 17.93
N PRO A 57 -32.33 -0.04 19.25
CA PRO A 57 -32.77 1.17 19.95
C PRO A 57 -32.00 2.42 19.50
N PRO A 58 -32.55 3.64 19.71
CA PRO A 58 -31.87 4.87 19.32
C PRO A 58 -30.52 4.99 20.05
N PRO A 59 -29.51 5.68 19.46
CA PRO A 59 -28.15 5.72 20.00
C PRO A 59 -28.05 6.14 21.47
N ALA A 60 -28.94 7.02 21.94
CA ALA A 60 -28.95 7.52 23.31
C ALA A 60 -29.66 6.59 24.33
N SER A 61 -30.32 5.52 23.89
CA SER A 61 -31.02 4.57 24.75
C SER A 61 -30.48 3.14 24.61
N ARG A 62 -29.21 3.01 24.22
CA ARG A 62 -28.51 1.71 24.18
C ARG A 62 -28.30 1.23 25.62
N PRO A 63 -28.62 -0.04 25.96
CA PRO A 63 -28.37 -0.60 27.29
C PRO A 63 -26.87 -0.90 27.51
N GLU A 64 -26.09 -0.98 26.44
CA GLU A 64 -24.65 -1.20 26.47
C GLU A 64 -23.94 -0.02 27.14
N LYS A 65 -23.16 -0.30 28.18
CA LYS A 65 -22.31 0.71 28.82
C LYS A 65 -21.07 0.93 27.96
N PRO A 66 -20.77 2.15 27.50
CA PRO A 66 -19.54 2.40 26.78
C PRO A 66 -18.37 2.18 27.73
N ALA A 67 -17.45 1.29 27.35
CA ALA A 67 -16.16 1.13 28.00
C ALA A 67 -15.08 1.47 26.96
N THR A 68 -14.08 2.24 27.37
CA THR A 68 -12.89 2.43 26.54
C THR A 68 -12.12 1.12 26.51
N VAL A 69 -11.93 0.54 25.32
CA VAL A 69 -11.13 -0.67 25.18
C VAL A 69 -9.71 -0.41 25.69
N PRO A 70 -9.19 -1.23 26.62
CA PRO A 70 -7.85 -1.03 27.13
C PRO A 70 -6.85 -1.26 25.99
N SER A 71 -5.90 -0.33 25.86
CA SER A 71 -4.76 -0.50 24.96
C SER A 71 -3.52 -0.83 25.78
N ARG A 72 -2.40 -1.16 25.13
CA ARG A 72 -1.11 -1.29 25.83
C ARG A 72 -0.74 -0.01 26.61
N ALA A 73 -1.26 1.14 26.21
CA ALA A 73 -1.05 2.42 26.90
C ALA A 73 -1.98 2.64 28.11
N SER A 74 -2.83 1.66 28.46
CA SER A 74 -3.73 1.71 29.62
C SER A 74 -3.16 1.02 30.86
N ASP A 75 -1.98 0.40 30.78
CA ASP A 75 -1.31 -0.21 31.93
C ASP A 75 -0.91 0.86 32.97
N ILE A 76 -1.07 0.51 34.25
CA ILE A 76 -0.89 1.40 35.42
C ILE A 76 0.55 1.29 35.96
N ALA A 77 1.21 0.13 35.82
CA ALA A 77 2.51 -0.11 36.45
C ALA A 77 3.71 0.23 35.56
N GLU A 78 3.81 -0.34 34.36
CA GLU A 78 5.04 -0.30 33.55
C GLU A 78 4.96 0.62 32.32
N ASN A 79 4.20 1.71 32.43
CA ASN A 79 3.78 2.52 31.28
C ASN A 79 4.25 3.99 31.34
N MET A 80 5.56 4.16 31.47
CA MET A 80 6.19 5.48 31.53
C MET A 80 5.98 6.27 30.22
N TYR A 81 5.58 7.54 30.32
CA TYR A 81 5.21 8.36 29.17
C TYR A 81 6.35 8.53 28.15
N TYR A 82 7.60 8.68 28.59
CA TYR A 82 8.73 8.89 27.69
C TYR A 82 9.02 7.69 26.76
N HIS A 83 8.64 6.47 27.14
CA HIS A 83 8.79 5.30 26.27
C HIS A 83 7.80 5.34 25.10
N ARG A 84 6.57 5.78 25.35
CA ARG A 84 5.47 5.90 24.37
C ARG A 84 5.36 7.26 23.68
N ASP A 85 6.21 8.23 24.04
CA ASP A 85 6.22 9.55 23.42
C ASP A 85 6.82 9.49 22.00
N PHE A 86 5.99 9.16 21.02
CA PHE A 86 6.35 9.19 19.60
C PHE A 86 6.42 10.62 19.04
N ARG A 87 5.77 11.60 19.68
CA ARG A 87 5.77 13.00 19.24
C ARG A 87 7.17 13.60 19.34
N ARG A 88 7.93 13.24 20.38
CA ARG A 88 9.33 13.69 20.56
C ARG A 88 10.37 12.79 19.90
N LYS A 89 10.01 11.56 19.54
CA LYS A 89 10.87 10.59 18.85
C LYS A 89 10.67 10.60 17.33
N TYR A 90 10.50 11.79 16.74
CA TYR A 90 10.39 11.92 15.29
C TYR A 90 11.77 11.74 14.64
N PRO A 91 11.85 11.10 13.46
CA PRO A 91 13.10 11.05 12.70
C PRO A 91 13.48 12.48 12.29
N LYS A 92 14.74 12.85 12.49
CA LYS A 92 15.26 14.16 12.06
C LYS A 92 15.41 14.14 10.54
N LEU A 93 15.05 15.25 9.90
CA LEU A 93 15.30 15.46 8.47
C LEU A 93 16.80 15.73 8.28
N ASP A 94 17.42 14.95 7.41
CA ASP A 94 18.81 15.16 6.99
C ASP A 94 18.84 15.82 5.60
N VAL A 95 19.67 16.85 5.44
CA VAL A 95 19.79 17.64 4.19
C VAL A 95 21.18 17.45 3.62
N VAL A 96 21.27 16.77 2.49
CA VAL A 96 22.53 16.57 1.78
C VAL A 96 22.75 17.74 0.81
N THR A 97 23.69 18.63 1.15
CA THR A 97 24.15 19.69 0.25
C THR A 97 25.25 19.18 -0.67
N GLN A 98 25.53 19.92 -1.75
CA GLN A 98 26.61 19.60 -2.66
C GLN A 98 27.98 19.56 -1.95
N GLN A 99 28.23 20.49 -1.00
CA GLN A 99 29.44 20.52 -0.18
C GLN A 99 29.54 19.29 0.73
N TYR A 100 28.45 18.95 1.42
CA TYR A 100 28.41 17.76 2.27
C TYR A 100 28.62 16.46 1.47
N LEU A 101 28.07 16.39 0.25
CA LEU A 101 28.29 15.25 -0.65
C LEU A 101 29.76 15.19 -1.10
N THR A 102 30.40 16.31 -1.43
CA THR A 102 31.84 16.32 -1.77
C THR A 102 32.72 15.81 -0.65
N GLU A 103 32.43 16.20 0.59
CA GLU A 103 33.14 15.71 1.77
C GLU A 103 32.97 14.20 1.92
N LEU A 104 31.76 13.69 1.67
CA LEU A 104 31.46 12.27 1.73
C LEU A 104 32.14 11.45 0.62
N LEU A 105 32.37 12.03 -0.56
CA LEU A 105 33.13 11.41 -1.66
C LEU A 105 34.63 11.38 -1.39
N LEU A 106 35.15 12.41 -0.71
CA LEU A 106 36.56 12.49 -0.31
C LEU A 106 36.86 11.63 0.93
N ALA A 107 35.86 11.35 1.76
CA ALA A 107 36.03 10.56 2.96
C ALA A 107 36.37 9.11 2.63
N SER A 108 37.55 8.66 3.05
CA SER A 108 37.97 7.27 2.91
C SER A 108 37.32 6.40 3.98
N PRO A 109 37.00 5.13 3.66
CA PRO A 109 36.56 4.18 4.66
C PRO A 109 37.74 3.86 5.60
N ASN A 110 37.51 4.00 6.90
CA ASN A 110 38.40 3.51 7.94
C ASN A 110 38.25 1.98 8.07
N GLU A 111 39.17 1.35 8.78
CA GLU A 111 39.15 -0.10 9.04
C GLU A 111 37.86 -0.57 9.74
N ASP A 112 37.22 0.31 10.51
CA ASP A 112 35.91 0.09 11.17
C ASP A 112 34.69 0.25 10.24
N GLY A 113 34.91 0.56 8.96
CA GLY A 113 33.86 0.83 7.97
C GLY A 113 33.23 2.23 8.07
N THR A 114 33.64 3.05 9.05
CA THR A 114 33.25 4.47 9.17
C THR A 114 34.04 5.32 8.18
N LYS A 115 33.41 6.28 7.50
CA LYS A 115 34.11 7.19 6.58
C LYS A 115 34.56 8.46 7.30
N SER A 116 35.83 8.85 7.16
CA SER A 116 36.33 10.13 7.70
C SER A 116 37.12 10.93 6.66
N LEU A 117 37.12 12.24 6.82
CA LEU A 117 37.90 13.14 5.98
C LEU A 117 39.41 12.92 6.19
N PRO A 118 40.22 12.85 5.13
CA PRO A 118 41.67 12.80 5.26
C PRO A 118 42.20 14.11 5.88
N LEU A 119 43.12 13.99 6.85
CA LEU A 119 43.83 15.14 7.41
C LEU A 119 44.72 15.78 6.33
N PRO A 120 44.90 17.11 6.35
CA PRO A 120 45.64 17.84 5.30
C PRO A 120 47.11 17.41 5.14
N GLU A 121 47.74 16.87 6.19
CA GLU A 121 49.14 16.40 6.17
C GLU A 121 49.29 14.87 6.02
N SER A 122 48.20 14.12 6.17
CA SER A 122 48.24 12.68 5.96
C SER A 122 48.12 12.42 4.47
N GLY A 123 49.25 12.14 3.82
CA GLY A 123 49.33 11.58 2.47
C GLY A 123 48.76 10.16 2.38
N ALA A 124 47.64 9.90 3.04
CA ALA A 124 46.85 8.69 2.87
C ALA A 124 46.33 8.69 1.43
N SER A 125 46.89 7.80 0.64
CA SER A 125 46.67 7.63 -0.79
C SER A 125 45.20 7.32 -1.09
N THR A 126 44.38 8.35 -1.23
CA THR A 126 43.10 8.26 -1.94
C THR A 126 43.36 8.65 -3.39
N ASP A 127 42.85 7.88 -4.35
CA ASP A 127 42.93 8.16 -5.80
C ASP A 127 42.27 9.50 -6.23
N VAL A 128 41.74 10.27 -5.28
CA VAL A 128 40.95 11.48 -5.48
C VAL A 128 41.66 12.66 -4.81
N THR A 129 41.93 13.71 -5.57
CA THR A 129 42.60 14.93 -5.11
C THR A 129 41.59 15.89 -4.51
N ARG A 130 41.85 16.36 -3.28
CA ARG A 130 41.03 17.38 -2.63
C ARG A 130 41.18 18.74 -3.34
N PRO A 131 40.09 19.42 -3.74
CA PRO A 131 40.15 20.77 -4.28
C PRO A 131 40.46 21.81 -3.20
N ASP A 132 41.11 22.91 -3.58
CA ASP A 132 41.55 23.98 -2.65
C ASP A 132 40.37 24.72 -1.98
N ASP A 133 39.26 24.89 -2.71
CA ASP A 133 38.03 25.50 -2.20
C ASP A 133 36.83 24.55 -2.35
N LEU A 134 36.37 23.99 -1.23
CA LEU A 134 35.19 23.11 -1.18
C LEU A 134 33.88 23.88 -1.33
N ALA A 135 33.87 25.19 -1.07
CA ALA A 135 32.66 25.99 -1.16
C ALA A 135 32.30 26.36 -2.60
N SER A 136 33.27 26.25 -3.52
CA SER A 136 33.09 26.51 -4.94
C SER A 136 32.08 25.55 -5.59
N PRO A 137 31.15 26.04 -6.43
CA PRO A 137 30.19 25.20 -7.14
C PRO A 137 30.87 24.20 -8.11
N THR A 138 32.11 24.46 -8.51
CA THR A 138 32.89 23.59 -9.41
C THR A 138 33.58 22.44 -8.68
N ALA A 139 33.74 22.52 -7.35
CA ALA A 139 34.45 21.50 -6.57
C ALA A 139 33.81 20.10 -6.71
N PHE A 140 32.48 20.05 -6.70
CA PHE A 140 31.74 18.78 -6.82
C PHE A 140 31.91 18.10 -8.17
N THR A 141 31.87 18.85 -9.27
CA THR A 141 32.00 18.26 -10.60
C THR A 141 33.41 17.74 -10.83
N GLN A 142 34.43 18.41 -10.28
CA GLN A 142 35.82 17.96 -10.32
C GLN A 142 36.02 16.66 -9.53
N VAL A 143 35.54 16.61 -8.28
CA VAL A 143 35.62 15.41 -7.44
C VAL A 143 34.83 14.26 -8.07
N LEU A 144 33.63 14.52 -8.61
CA LEU A 144 32.86 13.51 -9.34
C LEU A 144 33.62 12.96 -10.55
N ALA A 145 34.26 13.81 -11.36
CA ALA A 145 35.03 13.36 -12.52
C ALA A 145 36.18 12.43 -12.11
N GLN A 146 36.86 12.74 -11.00
CA GLN A 146 37.92 11.87 -10.45
C GLN A 146 37.36 10.55 -9.92
N VAL A 147 36.27 10.59 -9.15
CA VAL A 147 35.58 9.39 -8.66
C VAL A 147 35.10 8.52 -9.83
N HIS A 148 34.64 9.09 -10.94
CA HIS A 148 34.26 8.33 -12.12
C HIS A 148 35.41 7.60 -12.80
N ASN A 149 36.66 8.07 -12.62
CA ASN A 149 37.84 7.44 -13.18
C ASN A 149 38.47 6.38 -12.26
N SER A 150 38.09 6.32 -10.96
CA SER A 150 38.62 5.33 -10.01
C SER A 150 38.16 3.90 -10.32
N SER A 151 38.87 2.89 -9.84
CA SER A 151 38.56 1.47 -10.14
C SER A 151 37.47 0.86 -9.23
N GLU A 152 37.03 1.57 -8.20
CA GLU A 152 36.03 1.08 -7.22
C GLU A 152 34.60 1.03 -7.82
N HIS A 153 33.78 0.10 -7.33
CA HIS A 153 32.38 -0.02 -7.75
C HIS A 153 31.56 1.19 -7.24
N LYS A 154 31.30 2.17 -8.12
CA LYS A 154 30.53 3.40 -7.79
C LYS A 154 29.02 3.19 -7.64
N TYR A 155 28.50 2.13 -8.24
CA TYR A 155 27.08 1.80 -8.21
C TYR A 155 26.88 0.36 -7.68
N SER A 156 26.02 -0.44 -8.32
CA SER A 156 25.99 -1.89 -8.10
C SER A 156 27.30 -2.55 -8.58
N PRO A 157 27.68 -3.74 -8.09
CA PRO A 157 28.81 -4.51 -8.65
C PRO A 157 28.74 -4.73 -10.18
N LYS A 158 27.54 -4.65 -10.76
CA LYS A 158 27.30 -4.72 -12.22
C LYS A 158 27.39 -3.36 -12.94
N ASN A 159 27.86 -2.31 -12.25
CA ASN A 159 27.90 -0.93 -12.74
C ASN A 159 26.53 -0.39 -13.21
N MET A 160 25.44 -0.88 -12.60
CA MET A 160 24.08 -0.42 -12.86
C MET A 160 23.67 0.60 -11.79
N PRO A 161 22.91 1.66 -12.14
CA PRO A 161 22.40 2.61 -11.16
C PRO A 161 21.50 1.88 -10.13
N PRO A 162 21.47 2.35 -8.87
CA PRO A 162 20.64 1.75 -7.84
C PRO A 162 19.16 1.86 -8.24
N LYS A 163 18.41 0.79 -7.97
CA LYS A 163 16.95 0.80 -8.12
C LYS A 163 16.33 1.45 -6.88
N PHE A 164 15.17 2.06 -7.05
CA PHE A 164 14.40 2.61 -5.93
C PHE A 164 14.13 1.50 -4.89
N PRO A 165 14.43 1.71 -3.60
CA PRO A 165 14.39 0.66 -2.57
C PRO A 165 12.95 0.39 -2.08
N SER A 166 12.03 0.11 -2.99
CA SER A 166 10.67 -0.32 -2.67
C SER A 166 10.39 -1.70 -3.21
N THR A 167 9.63 -2.49 -2.46
CA THR A 167 9.03 -3.71 -2.98
C THR A 167 7.97 -3.33 -4.02
N SER A 168 8.16 -3.70 -5.29
CA SER A 168 7.14 -3.53 -6.31
C SER A 168 5.91 -4.36 -5.95
N PRO A 169 4.68 -3.81 -6.04
CA PRO A 169 3.48 -4.61 -5.84
C PRO A 169 3.44 -5.75 -6.85
N GLN A 170 3.18 -6.97 -6.39
CA GLN A 170 2.93 -8.10 -7.27
C GLN A 170 1.44 -8.08 -7.64
N HIS A 171 1.13 -7.77 -8.90
CA HIS A 171 -0.23 -7.84 -9.42
C HIS A 171 -0.55 -9.28 -9.81
N ILE A 172 -1.49 -9.90 -9.11
CA ILE A 172 -2.06 -11.19 -9.54
C ILE A 172 -3.26 -10.86 -10.40
N LEU A 173 -3.12 -11.02 -11.73
CA LEU A 173 -4.24 -10.85 -12.65
C LEU A 173 -5.25 -11.98 -12.41
N LYS A 174 -6.46 -11.65 -11.99
CA LYS A 174 -7.56 -12.62 -11.86
C LYS A 174 -8.50 -12.44 -13.04
N LEU A 175 -8.84 -13.55 -13.67
CA LEU A 175 -9.82 -13.53 -14.74
C LEU A 175 -11.21 -13.20 -14.14
N GLN A 176 -11.99 -12.36 -14.83
CA GLN A 176 -13.30 -11.93 -14.35
C GLN A 176 -14.22 -13.14 -14.09
N LYS A 177 -14.94 -13.15 -12.95
CA LYS A 177 -15.72 -14.30 -12.44
C LYS A 177 -16.74 -14.89 -13.45
N ASP A 178 -17.25 -14.05 -14.36
CA ASP A 178 -18.24 -14.42 -15.37
C ASP A 178 -17.71 -14.23 -16.80
N ALA A 179 -16.39 -14.18 -16.99
CA ALA A 179 -15.83 -14.18 -18.33
C ALA A 179 -16.17 -15.49 -19.04
N LEU A 180 -16.62 -15.37 -20.29
CA LEU A 180 -16.89 -16.52 -21.14
C LEU A 180 -15.57 -17.29 -21.36
N PRO A 181 -15.55 -18.63 -21.23
CA PRO A 181 -14.37 -19.41 -21.58
C PRO A 181 -14.11 -19.26 -23.08
N ARG A 182 -12.87 -18.90 -23.45
CA ARG A 182 -12.42 -18.71 -24.83
C ARG A 182 -11.27 -19.65 -25.14
N ASP A 183 -11.19 -20.10 -26.38
CA ASP A 183 -10.03 -20.86 -26.86
C ASP A 183 -8.99 -19.91 -27.49
N LYS A 184 -7.73 -20.34 -27.56
CA LYS A 184 -6.61 -19.55 -28.11
C LYS A 184 -6.81 -19.13 -29.56
N PHE A 185 -7.65 -19.85 -30.30
CA PHE A 185 -7.94 -19.62 -31.72
C PHE A 185 -9.29 -18.96 -31.97
N ASP A 186 -9.98 -18.47 -30.94
CA ASP A 186 -11.22 -17.73 -31.12
C ASP A 186 -10.97 -16.41 -31.88
N TYR A 187 -11.93 -16.01 -32.71
CA TYR A 187 -11.87 -14.81 -33.56
C TYR A 187 -11.59 -13.51 -32.77
N PHE A 188 -11.90 -13.47 -31.47
CA PHE A 188 -11.61 -12.33 -30.60
C PHE A 188 -11.02 -12.77 -29.25
N PRO A 189 -9.68 -12.90 -29.13
CA PRO A 189 -9.01 -13.48 -27.96
C PRO A 189 -8.65 -12.41 -26.91
N VAL A 190 -9.60 -11.57 -26.52
CA VAL A 190 -9.37 -10.57 -25.46
C VAL A 190 -9.85 -11.12 -24.12
N GLU A 191 -8.94 -11.20 -23.16
CA GLU A 191 -9.22 -11.59 -21.77
C GLU A 191 -9.31 -10.36 -20.87
N ASN A 192 -10.42 -10.25 -20.15
CA ASN A 192 -10.62 -9.18 -19.18
C ASN A 192 -10.18 -9.67 -17.79
N TYR A 193 -9.16 -9.01 -17.26
CA TYR A 193 -8.65 -9.24 -15.90
C TYR A 193 -9.23 -8.17 -14.95
N ALA A 194 -9.61 -8.59 -13.75
CA ALA A 194 -10.22 -7.74 -12.70
C ALA A 194 -9.54 -7.96 -11.34
#